data_AF-A0A7S0YT35-F1
#
_entry.id   AF-A0A7S0YT35-F1
#
_cell.length_a   1.000
_cell.length_b   1.000
_cell.length_c   1.000
_cell.angle_alpha   90.00
_cell.angle_beta   90.00
_cell.angle_gamma   90.00
#
_symmetry.space_group_name_H-M   'P 1'
#
loop_
_entity.id
_entity.type
_entity.pdbx_description
1 polymer ?
#
loop_
_entity_poly.entity_id
_entity_poly.type
_entity_poly.pdbx_seq_one_letter_code
_entity_poly.pdbx_strand_id
1 'polypeptide(L)'
;QQQQPHQQQQQQQQYSYGNSVGENNAATPSDTSSPQIDGREFFRLARSRLSYEMFSQFLLGIKELNAGKMSREEALRKARDIFGSANADLYGMFETLLSRHSSI
;
A
#
# COMPACT_ATOMS: atom_id res chain seq x y z
N GLN A 1 13.43 39.72 -16.03
CA GLN A 1 12.66 38.92 -17.01
C GLN A 1 13.64 37.89 -17.56
N GLN A 2 13.48 36.57 -17.44
CA GLN A 2 12.30 35.73 -17.25
C GLN A 2 12.65 34.51 -16.37
N GLN A 3 11.59 33.94 -15.81
CA GLN A 3 11.57 32.91 -14.77
C GLN A 3 11.83 31.51 -15.33
N GLN A 4 12.46 30.67 -14.50
CA GLN A 4 12.56 29.22 -14.68
C GLN A 4 11.18 28.56 -14.59
N PRO A 5 10.93 27.50 -15.38
CA PRO A 5 10.23 26.34 -14.82
C PRO A 5 10.80 25.01 -15.37
N HIS A 6 11.68 24.35 -14.61
CA HIS A 6 12.15 22.99 -14.94
C HIS A 6 11.99 21.98 -13.77
N GLN A 7 11.24 22.32 -12.73
CA GLN A 7 11.10 21.45 -11.55
C GLN A 7 10.09 20.30 -11.67
N GLN A 8 9.41 20.12 -12.81
CA GLN A 8 8.33 19.13 -12.88
C GLN A 8 8.79 17.71 -13.26
N GLN A 9 10.06 17.48 -13.61
CA GLN A 9 10.53 16.16 -14.07
C GLN A 9 11.22 15.29 -12.99
N GLN A 10 11.44 15.81 -11.77
CA GLN A 10 12.08 15.02 -10.71
C GLN A 10 11.10 14.22 -9.82
N GLN A 11 9.79 14.42 -9.95
CA GLN A 11 8.82 13.66 -9.14
C GLN A 11 8.50 12.26 -9.69
N GLN A 12 8.99 11.90 -10.87
CA GLN A 12 8.74 10.57 -11.46
C GLN A 12 9.77 9.50 -11.06
N GLN A 13 10.86 9.85 -10.36
CA GLN A 13 11.89 8.87 -9.95
C GLN A 13 11.64 8.20 -8.59
N GLN A 14 10.60 8.57 -7.83
CA GLN A 14 10.37 8.00 -6.50
C GLN A 14 9.50 6.74 -6.49
N TYR A 15 8.88 6.35 -7.60
CA TYR A 15 8.16 5.09 -7.71
C TYR A 15 9.10 3.97 -8.21
N SER A 16 10.23 3.79 -7.54
CA SER A 16 11.02 2.58 -7.69
C SER A 16 10.31 1.49 -6.88
N TYR A 17 9.59 0.62 -7.58
CA TYR A 17 9.18 -0.66 -7.02
C TYR A 17 10.47 -1.39 -6.73
N GLY A 18 10.87 -1.42 -5.46
CA GLY A 18 12.01 -2.18 -5.00
C GLY A 18 11.87 -3.61 -5.49
N ASN A 19 12.60 -3.91 -6.56
CA ASN A 19 12.86 -5.24 -7.02
C ASN A 19 13.81 -5.85 -5.99
N SER A 20 13.27 -6.40 -4.92
CA SER A 20 14.03 -7.22 -3.98
C SER A 20 14.22 -8.60 -4.61
N VAL A 21 15.03 -8.66 -5.66
CA VAL A 21 15.74 -9.90 -6.04
C VAL A 21 16.84 -10.11 -5.01
N GLY A 22 16.40 -10.52 -3.82
CA GLY A 22 17.24 -11.10 -2.78
C GLY A 22 17.05 -12.60 -2.82
N GLU A 23 17.66 -13.24 -3.81
CA GLU A 23 17.97 -14.67 -3.77
C GLU A 23 18.79 -14.92 -2.50
N ASN A 24 18.17 -15.49 -1.45
CA ASN A 24 18.82 -16.35 -0.44
C ASN A 24 17.74 -17.03 0.40
N ASN A 25 17.74 -18.36 0.36
CA ASN A 25 16.91 -19.24 1.18
C ASN A 25 17.26 -19.09 2.67
N ALA A 26 16.29 -18.70 3.50
CA ALA A 26 16.22 -19.09 4.90
C ALA A 26 14.75 -19.08 5.33
N ALA A 27 14.13 -20.25 5.31
CA ALA A 27 12.90 -20.51 6.03
C ALA A 27 13.17 -20.32 7.53
N THR A 28 12.75 -19.18 8.08
CA THR A 28 12.52 -19.04 9.51
C THR A 28 11.02 -19.15 9.76
N PRO A 29 10.51 -20.29 10.28
CA PRO A 29 9.18 -20.35 10.83
C PRO A 29 9.21 -19.65 12.19
N SER A 30 9.13 -18.33 12.18
CA SER A 30 8.88 -17.54 13.39
C SER A 30 7.42 -17.68 13.74
N ASP A 31 7.16 -18.62 14.64
CA ASP A 31 5.95 -18.81 15.42
C ASP A 31 5.22 -17.50 15.71
N THR A 32 3.95 -17.39 15.29
CA THR A 32 2.85 -16.86 16.11
C THR A 32 1.54 -17.02 15.36
N SER A 33 1.02 -18.23 15.55
CA SER A 33 -0.36 -18.64 15.38
C SER A 33 -1.34 -17.60 15.91
N SER A 34 -1.88 -16.79 15.01
CA SER A 34 -3.23 -16.28 15.15
C SER A 34 -3.83 -16.20 13.75
N PRO A 35 -5.16 -16.32 13.57
CA PRO A 35 -5.81 -15.97 12.32
C PRO A 35 -5.82 -14.45 12.15
N GLN A 36 -4.66 -13.84 12.35
CA GLN A 36 -4.33 -12.47 12.03
C GLN A 36 -4.41 -12.38 10.51
N ILE A 37 -5.21 -11.45 9.99
CA ILE A 37 -5.21 -11.17 8.56
C ILE A 37 -3.77 -10.82 8.20
N ASP A 38 -3.10 -11.71 7.49
CA ASP A 38 -1.70 -11.56 7.16
C ASP A 38 -1.57 -10.36 6.24
N GLY A 39 -1.02 -9.25 6.74
CA GLY A 39 -0.74 -8.08 5.91
C GLY A 39 0.04 -8.48 4.65
N ARG A 40 0.93 -9.46 4.79
CA ARG A 40 1.70 -10.07 3.70
C ARG A 40 0.81 -10.74 2.64
N GLU A 41 -0.20 -11.50 3.05
CA GLU A 41 -1.17 -12.12 2.14
C GLU A 41 -2.08 -11.09 1.48
N PHE A 42 -2.51 -10.07 2.22
CA PHE A 42 -3.29 -8.96 1.68
C PHE A 42 -2.52 -8.23 0.56
N PHE A 43 -1.25 -7.85 0.78
CA PHE A 43 -0.46 -7.16 -0.25
C PHE A 43 -0.21 -8.06 -1.48
N ARG A 44 0.00 -9.36 -1.26
CA ARG A 44 0.12 -10.34 -2.36
C ARG A 44 -1.16 -10.40 -3.19
N LEU A 45 -2.33 -10.45 -2.54
CA LEU A 45 -3.64 -10.51 -3.18
C LEU A 45 -3.99 -9.20 -3.90
N ALA A 46 -3.76 -8.05 -3.26
CA ALA A 46 -3.99 -6.75 -3.87
C ALA A 46 -3.13 -6.55 -5.13
N ARG A 47 -1.86 -7.00 -5.10
CA ARG A 47 -0.97 -6.92 -6.25
C ARG A 47 -1.43 -7.75 -7.45
N SER A 48 -2.04 -8.91 -7.20
CA SER A 48 -2.49 -9.81 -8.27
C SER A 48 -3.83 -9.38 -8.89
N ARG A 49 -4.67 -8.65 -8.15
CA ARG A 49 -6.00 -8.23 -8.61
C ARG A 49 -6.04 -6.82 -9.19
N LEU A 50 -5.23 -5.91 -8.66
CA LEU A 50 -5.24 -4.51 -9.10
C LEU A 50 -4.31 -4.32 -10.30
N SER A 51 -4.68 -3.37 -11.17
CA SER A 51 -3.76 -2.89 -12.18
C SER A 51 -2.54 -2.26 -11.50
N TYR A 52 -1.41 -2.20 -12.22
CA TYR A 52 -0.19 -1.62 -11.70
C TYR A 52 -0.39 -0.17 -11.23
N GLU A 53 -1.15 0.63 -11.99
CA GLU A 53 -1.46 2.01 -11.65
C GLU A 53 -2.29 2.12 -10.37
N MET A 54 -3.37 1.33 -10.26
CA MET A 54 -4.22 1.30 -9.07
C MET A 54 -3.43 0.83 -7.84
N PHE A 55 -2.61 -0.21 -7.99
CA PHE A 55 -1.73 -0.68 -6.93
C PHE A 55 -0.69 0.37 -6.52
N SER A 56 -0.15 1.15 -7.47
CA SER A 56 0.75 2.27 -7.19
C SER A 56 0.08 3.35 -6.33
N GLN A 57 -1.12 3.76 -6.73
CA GLN A 57 -1.92 4.75 -6.01
C GLN A 57 -2.24 4.28 -4.59
N PHE A 58 -2.50 2.98 -4.43
CA PHE A 58 -2.72 2.38 -3.11
C PHE A 58 -1.47 2.49 -2.23
N LEU A 59 -0.29 2.10 -2.74
CA LEU A 59 0.96 2.22 -1.99
C LEU A 59 1.29 3.66 -1.59
N LEU A 60 1.01 4.63 -2.47
CA LEU A 60 1.18 6.04 -2.15
C LEU A 60 0.29 6.44 -0.95
N GLY A 61 -0.97 6.03 -0.95
CA GLY A 61 -1.89 6.27 0.16
C GLY A 61 -1.40 5.67 1.48
N ILE A 62 -0.87 4.44 1.48
CA ILE A 62 -0.28 3.81 2.67
C ILE A 62 0.96 4.58 3.15
N LYS A 63 1.80 5.07 2.23
CA LYS A 63 2.97 5.87 2.59
C LYS A 63 2.56 7.21 3.23
N GLU A 64 1.54 7.87 2.71
CA GLU A 64 1.01 9.12 3.28
C GLU A 64 0.38 8.89 4.65
N LEU A 65 -0.38 7.80 4.81
CA LEU A 65 -0.96 7.38 6.09
C LEU A 65 0.13 7.10 7.14
N ASN A 66 1.15 6.32 6.78
CA ASN A 66 2.28 5.99 7.66
C ASN A 66 3.14 7.22 8.01
N ALA A 67 3.18 8.23 7.13
CA ALA A 67 3.85 9.50 7.39
C ALA A 67 3.02 10.47 8.24
N GLY A 68 1.81 10.10 8.66
CA GLY A 68 0.88 10.97 9.39
C GLY A 68 0.34 12.14 8.54
N LYS A 69 0.45 12.05 7.21
CA LYS A 69 0.02 13.09 6.26
C LYS A 69 -1.40 12.87 5.72
N MET A 70 -2.00 11.72 6.02
CA MET A 70 -3.33 11.34 5.60
C MET A 70 -4.07 10.73 6.79
N SER A 71 -5.34 11.07 6.97
CA SER A 71 -6.15 10.46 8.02
C SER A 71 -6.57 9.03 7.67
N ARG A 72 -6.97 8.26 8.69
CA ARG A 72 -7.51 6.91 8.48
C ARG A 72 -8.74 6.94 7.57
N GLU A 73 -9.63 7.91 7.77
CA GLU A 73 -10.84 8.08 6.95
C GLU A 73 -10.50 8.40 5.49
N GLU A 74 -9.50 9.26 5.25
CA GLU A 74 -9.04 9.58 3.90
C GLU A 74 -8.42 8.37 3.21
N ALA A 75 -7.61 7.59 3.93
CA ALA A 75 -7.01 6.36 3.40
C ALA A 75 -8.08 5.33 3.03
N LEU A 76 -9.10 5.15 3.87
CA LEU A 76 -10.24 4.27 3.57
C LEU A 76 -11.03 4.77 2.35
N ARG A 77 -11.30 6.07 2.25
CA ARG A 77 -11.99 6.64 1.09
C ARG A 77 -11.20 6.41 -0.21
N LYS A 78 -9.89 6.64 -0.21
CA LYS A 78 -9.02 6.37 -1.36
C LYS A 78 -8.98 4.88 -1.69
N ALA A 79 -8.85 4.00 -0.69
CA ALA A 79 -8.85 2.55 -0.90
C ALA A 79 -10.15 2.06 -1.55
N ARG A 80 -11.31 2.60 -1.14
CA ARG A 80 -12.60 2.30 -1.78
C ARG A 80 -12.62 2.69 -3.26
N ASP A 81 -12.08 3.84 -3.61
CA ASP A 81 -12.00 4.31 -5.00
C ASP A 81 -11.08 3.42 -5.84
N ILE A 82 -9.92 3.04 -5.27
CA ILE A 82 -8.92 2.20 -5.93
C ILE A 82 -9.38 0.75 -6.10
N PHE A 83 -10.06 0.18 -5.12
CA PHE A 83 -10.51 -1.21 -5.20
C PHE A 83 -11.80 -1.34 -6.01
N GLY A 84 -12.65 -0.30 -5.94
CA GLY A 84 -13.97 -0.29 -6.56
C GLY A 84 -14.89 -1.37 -5.99
N SER A 85 -16.05 -1.52 -6.61
CA SER A 85 -17.02 -2.56 -6.26
C SER A 85 -16.51 -3.98 -6.59
N ALA A 86 -15.64 -4.12 -7.60
CA ALA A 86 -15.10 -5.40 -8.04
C ALA A 86 -14.18 -6.07 -7.00
N ASN A 87 -13.55 -5.28 -6.12
CA ASN A 87 -12.64 -5.78 -5.09
C ASN A 87 -13.04 -5.30 -3.69
N ALA A 88 -14.35 -5.25 -3.41
CA ALA A 88 -14.87 -4.80 -2.12
C ALA A 88 -14.38 -5.65 -0.93
N ASP A 89 -13.99 -6.90 -1.17
CA ASP A 89 -13.36 -7.75 -0.17
C ASP A 89 -11.97 -7.24 0.26
N LEU A 90 -11.18 -6.70 -0.67
CA LEU A 90 -9.89 -6.05 -0.35
C LEU A 90 -10.11 -4.83 0.56
N TYR A 91 -11.21 -4.09 0.36
CA TYR A 91 -11.55 -2.97 1.25
C TYR A 91 -11.82 -3.47 2.68
N GLY A 92 -12.63 -4.51 2.85
CA GLY A 92 -12.92 -5.08 4.17
C GLY A 92 -11.68 -5.63 4.89
N MET A 93 -10.78 -6.29 4.14
CA MET A 93 -9.49 -6.73 4.66
C MET A 93 -8.62 -5.55 5.11
N PHE A 94 -8.55 -4.50 4.30
CA PHE A 94 -7.76 -3.31 4.59
C PHE A 94 -8.29 -2.54 5.81
N GLU A 95 -9.60 -2.39 5.93
CA GLU A 95 -10.22 -1.74 7.10
C GLU A 95 -9.91 -2.50 8.39
N THR A 96 -9.97 -3.84 8.34
CA THR A 96 -9.62 -4.69 9.48
C THR A 96 -8.13 -4.60 9.82
N LEU A 97 -7.24 -4.52 8.83
CA LEU A 97 -5.80 -4.30 9.04
C LEU A 97 -5.53 -2.95 9.73
N LEU A 98 -6.17 -1.87 9.29
CA LEU A 98 -6.01 -0.55 9.88
C LEU A 98 -6.53 -0.47 11.32
N SER A 99 -7.71 -1.04 11.60
CA SER A 99 -8.29 -1.03 12.96
C SER A 99 -7.40 -1.72 13.99
N ARG A 100 -6.59 -2.69 13.57
CA ARG A 100 -5.71 -3.47 14.46
C ARG A 100 -4.37 -2.79 14.69
N HIS A 101 -3.88 -2.03 13.71
CA HIS A 101 -2.61 -1.30 13.82
C HIS A 101 -2.74 0.04 14.57
N SER A 102 -3.96 0.52 14.80
CA SER A 102 -4.23 1.73 15.62
C SER A 102 -4.31 1.48 17.13
N SER A 103 -4.06 0.24 17.60
CA SER A 103 -4.21 -0.16 19.01
C SER A 103 -2.87 -0.45 19.74
N ILE A 104 -1.75 0.07 19.24
CA ILE A 104 -0.42 -0.04 19.86
C ILE A 104 0.16 1.37 19.98
#